data_AF-A0A1M7YNP6-F1
#
_entry.id   AF-A0A1M7YNP6-F1
#
_cell.length_a   1.000
_cell.length_b   1.000
_cell.length_c   1.000
_cell.angle_alpha   90.00
_cell.angle_beta   90.00
_cell.angle_gamma   90.00
#
_symmetry.space_group_name_H-M   'P 1'
#
loop_
_entity.id
_entity.type
_entity.pdbx_description
1 polymer ?
#
loop_
_entity_poly.entity_id
_entity_poly.type
_entity_poly.pdbx_seq_one_letter_code
_entity_poly.pdbx_strand_id
1 'polypeptide(L)'
;MALLDVVRFNGLKNRDWIIYKYPSDQLVFGTQLIVQEGQAAIFVKNGTVCDAFYPGTFMLSTENLPLLNKLINLPFGGKTPFSAEVYFLNTTTKLDINWGTTDPIQLIDPKYFVRLRIRAFGQMGLKLQDYTMFFEELIGGMNQDDLVKYDKIKEFYRGLIVIKVKSIISTTIISEKISALEISTKLEALSQHTQLQITEEFEKYGFKVVNFYIQSINFPDEDFEKINKILEDKAAFELMGDNRYSTKRSFDVYEGAANNQNGVAGAFAAGGLGFGTAMSINNGMNSTLGGASVKICPACHAQNSIKTNFCSECGEVLKEKVQEEMIQCPACNKSIHSKSKYCPECGFDLGSLICECGYKLDLNSKFCPECGKKVNIHRSEEI
;
A
#
# COMPACT_ATOMS: atom_id res chain seq x y z
N MET A 1 -10.38 -49.31 -39.17
CA MET A 1 -11.30 -48.34 -38.55
C MET A 1 -11.36 -48.67 -37.07
N ALA A 2 -11.01 -47.73 -36.19
CA ALA A 2 -11.12 -47.96 -34.75
C ALA A 2 -12.59 -48.17 -34.40
N LEU A 3 -12.91 -49.32 -33.79
CA LEU A 3 -14.28 -49.77 -33.52
C LEU A 3 -14.92 -49.02 -32.33
N LEU A 4 -14.14 -48.26 -31.57
CA LEU A 4 -14.57 -47.46 -30.42
C LEU A 4 -13.69 -46.20 -30.34
N ASP A 5 -14.32 -45.04 -30.18
CA ASP A 5 -13.61 -43.78 -29.91
C ASP A 5 -13.20 -43.73 -28.43
N VAL A 6 -12.04 -43.14 -28.12
CA VAL A 6 -11.50 -43.09 -26.75
C VAL A 6 -11.27 -41.64 -26.37
N VAL A 7 -12.02 -41.16 -25.39
CA VAL A 7 -11.90 -39.82 -24.82
C VAL A 7 -11.08 -39.91 -23.54
N ARG A 8 -9.90 -39.29 -23.55
CA ARG A 8 -9.01 -39.24 -22.38
C ARG A 8 -8.16 -37.98 -22.39
N PHE A 9 -7.76 -37.53 -21.21
CA PHE A 9 -6.80 -36.45 -21.06
C PHE A 9 -5.69 -36.85 -20.09
N ASN A 10 -4.44 -36.90 -20.57
CA ASN A 10 -3.29 -37.32 -19.77
C ASN A 10 -2.70 -36.19 -18.92
N GLY A 11 -3.33 -35.01 -18.89
CA GLY A 11 -2.77 -33.80 -18.27
C GLY A 11 -1.73 -33.10 -19.15
N LEU A 12 -1.21 -31.99 -18.64
CA LEU A 12 -0.09 -31.26 -19.21
C LEU A 12 1.22 -31.59 -18.49
N LYS A 13 2.36 -31.19 -19.08
CA LYS A 13 3.69 -31.31 -18.44
C LYS A 13 3.75 -30.56 -17.10
N ASN A 14 3.08 -29.41 -17.01
CA ASN A 14 2.92 -28.65 -15.78
C ASN A 14 1.55 -28.93 -15.14
N ARG A 15 1.48 -28.79 -13.81
CA ARG A 15 0.26 -29.08 -13.03
C ARG A 15 -0.59 -27.83 -12.75
N ASP A 16 -0.42 -26.79 -13.56
CA ASP A 16 -1.05 -25.48 -13.32
C ASP A 16 -2.45 -25.35 -13.94
N TRP A 17 -2.88 -26.37 -14.68
CA TRP A 17 -4.22 -26.43 -15.26
C TRP A 17 -5.26 -26.84 -14.21
N ILE A 18 -6.46 -26.29 -14.33
CA ILE A 18 -7.61 -26.63 -13.49
C ILE A 18 -8.75 -27.28 -14.29
N ILE A 19 -9.02 -26.79 -15.51
CA ILE A 19 -10.03 -27.37 -16.39
C ILE A 19 -9.57 -27.30 -17.85
N TYR A 20 -9.92 -28.33 -18.62
CA TYR A 20 -9.62 -28.49 -20.03
C TYR A 20 -10.87 -28.97 -20.77
N LYS A 21 -11.23 -28.29 -21.87
CA LYS A 21 -12.31 -28.74 -22.75
C LYS A 21 -11.76 -29.68 -23.81
N TYR A 22 -12.31 -30.89 -23.88
CA TYR A 22 -11.92 -31.86 -24.90
C TYR A 22 -12.26 -31.33 -26.32
N PRO A 23 -11.41 -31.54 -27.34
CA PRO A 23 -11.55 -30.86 -28.64
C PRO A 23 -12.75 -31.34 -29.46
N SER A 24 -13.11 -32.62 -29.35
CA SER A 24 -14.20 -33.19 -30.13
C SER A 24 -15.53 -33.06 -29.39
N ASP A 25 -16.52 -32.51 -30.06
CA ASP A 25 -17.92 -32.46 -29.63
C ASP A 25 -18.77 -33.58 -30.27
N GLN A 26 -18.19 -34.32 -31.22
CA GLN A 26 -18.85 -35.42 -31.93
C GLN A 26 -18.53 -36.75 -31.25
N LEU A 27 -19.28 -37.08 -30.21
CA LEU A 27 -19.11 -38.33 -29.47
C LEU A 27 -20.08 -39.40 -29.98
N VAL A 28 -19.54 -40.57 -30.33
CA VAL A 28 -20.33 -41.73 -30.81
C VAL A 28 -20.81 -42.56 -29.63
N PHE A 29 -21.96 -43.21 -29.74
CA PHE A 29 -22.38 -44.20 -28.73
C PHE A 29 -21.33 -45.30 -28.55
N GLY A 30 -21.10 -45.70 -27.31
CA GLY A 30 -20.08 -46.71 -26.97
C GLY A 30 -18.67 -46.13 -26.85
N THR A 31 -18.49 -44.82 -27.06
CA THR A 31 -17.22 -44.14 -26.77
C THR A 31 -16.76 -44.44 -25.35
N GLN A 32 -15.48 -44.73 -25.20
CA GLN A 32 -14.87 -45.02 -23.90
C GLN A 32 -14.27 -43.74 -23.32
N LEU A 33 -14.83 -43.27 -22.20
CA LEU A 33 -14.30 -42.17 -21.40
C LEU A 33 -13.35 -42.73 -20.35
N ILE A 34 -12.09 -42.29 -20.35
CA ILE A 34 -11.09 -42.67 -19.36
C ILE A 34 -10.72 -41.43 -18.56
N VAL A 35 -11.02 -41.46 -17.25
CA VAL A 35 -10.70 -40.42 -16.27
C VAL A 35 -9.54 -40.91 -15.42
N GLN A 36 -8.45 -40.14 -15.37
CA GLN A 36 -7.28 -40.54 -14.60
C GLN A 36 -7.42 -40.21 -13.12
N GLU A 37 -6.57 -40.83 -12.28
CA GLU A 37 -6.40 -40.44 -10.89
C GLU A 37 -6.03 -38.96 -10.77
N GLY A 38 -6.62 -38.27 -9.79
CA GLY A 38 -6.46 -36.83 -9.63
C GLY A 38 -7.19 -35.99 -10.69
N GLN A 39 -8.08 -36.61 -11.46
CA GLN A 39 -8.99 -35.91 -12.38
C GLN A 39 -10.45 -36.23 -12.07
N ALA A 40 -11.33 -35.37 -12.56
CA ALA A 40 -12.74 -35.66 -12.76
C ALA A 40 -13.11 -35.26 -14.20
N ALA A 41 -14.21 -35.78 -14.73
CA ALA A 41 -14.73 -35.35 -16.03
C ALA A 41 -16.19 -34.93 -15.91
N ILE A 42 -16.55 -33.76 -16.45
CA ILE A 42 -17.94 -33.30 -16.55
C ILE A 42 -18.42 -33.52 -17.98
N PHE A 43 -19.62 -34.10 -18.10
CA PHE A 43 -20.31 -34.28 -19.36
C PHE A 43 -21.42 -33.24 -19.49
N VAL A 44 -21.29 -32.38 -20.50
CA VAL A 44 -22.24 -31.30 -20.80
C VAL A 44 -22.96 -31.63 -22.10
N LYS A 45 -24.28 -31.50 -22.08
CA LYS A 45 -25.11 -31.67 -23.27
C LYS A 45 -26.15 -30.57 -23.34
N ASN A 46 -26.37 -30.02 -24.53
CA ASN A 46 -27.31 -28.93 -24.77
C ASN A 46 -27.08 -27.72 -23.82
N GLY A 47 -25.83 -27.49 -23.43
CA GLY A 47 -25.46 -26.40 -22.52
C GLY A 47 -25.71 -26.66 -21.03
N THR A 48 -26.16 -27.86 -20.63
CA THR A 48 -26.36 -28.20 -19.21
C THR A 48 -25.45 -29.34 -18.78
N VAL A 49 -24.91 -29.25 -17.56
CA VAL A 49 -24.19 -30.36 -16.93
C VAL A 49 -25.16 -31.52 -16.73
N CYS A 50 -24.80 -32.68 -17.26
CA CYS A 50 -25.65 -33.88 -17.18
C CYS A 50 -25.11 -34.88 -16.16
N ASP A 51 -23.79 -35.06 -16.11
CA ASP A 51 -23.16 -36.01 -15.20
C ASP A 51 -21.69 -35.65 -14.95
N ALA A 52 -21.14 -36.19 -13.86
CA ALA A 52 -19.74 -36.06 -13.50
C ALA A 52 -19.12 -37.42 -13.16
N PHE A 53 -18.00 -37.70 -13.81
CA PHE A 53 -17.27 -38.96 -13.73
C PHE A 53 -16.02 -38.82 -12.85
N TYR A 54 -15.87 -39.77 -11.93
CA TYR A 54 -14.70 -39.93 -11.05
C TYR A 54 -13.58 -40.73 -11.75
N PRO A 55 -12.38 -40.88 -11.17
CA PRO A 55 -11.33 -41.72 -11.75
C PRO A 55 -11.82 -43.13 -12.08
N GLY A 56 -11.57 -43.56 -13.33
CA GLY A 56 -12.09 -44.82 -13.84
C GLY A 56 -12.33 -44.81 -15.35
N THR A 57 -12.86 -45.92 -15.84
CA THR A 57 -13.18 -46.12 -17.25
C THR A 57 -14.68 -46.33 -17.40
N PHE A 58 -15.31 -45.49 -18.22
CA PHE A 58 -16.75 -45.47 -18.41
C PHE A 58 -17.08 -45.64 -19.89
N MET A 59 -18.15 -46.39 -20.18
CA MET A 59 -18.70 -46.44 -21.52
C MET A 59 -19.84 -45.42 -21.61
N LEU A 60 -19.75 -44.49 -22.57
CA LEU A 60 -20.79 -43.50 -22.82
C LEU A 60 -21.97 -44.17 -23.54
N SER A 61 -22.89 -44.69 -22.74
CA SER A 61 -24.15 -45.32 -23.15
C SER A 61 -25.34 -44.68 -22.42
N THR A 62 -26.54 -44.93 -22.93
CA THR A 62 -27.81 -44.45 -22.34
C THR A 62 -28.09 -45.01 -20.94
N GLU A 63 -27.48 -46.14 -20.60
CA GLU A 63 -27.61 -46.80 -19.31
C GLU A 63 -26.86 -46.07 -18.20
N ASN A 64 -25.73 -45.43 -18.52
CA ASN A 64 -24.87 -44.73 -17.57
C ASN A 64 -25.19 -43.24 -17.42
N LEU A 65 -26.17 -42.71 -18.17
CA LEU A 65 -26.53 -41.30 -18.17
C LEU A 65 -28.06 -41.16 -17.96
N PRO A 66 -28.53 -41.02 -16.71
CA PRO A 66 -29.96 -41.06 -16.37
C PRO A 66 -30.81 -40.01 -17.10
N LEU A 67 -30.23 -38.84 -17.39
CA LEU A 67 -30.87 -37.73 -18.11
C LEU A 67 -30.92 -37.93 -19.63
N LEU A 68 -30.10 -38.83 -20.19
CA LEU A 68 -30.10 -39.12 -21.63
C LEU A 68 -31.31 -39.98 -22.04
N ASN A 69 -31.86 -40.80 -21.14
CA ASN A 69 -33.01 -41.68 -21.43
C ASN A 69 -34.29 -40.93 -21.84
N LYS A 70 -34.48 -39.66 -21.45
CA LYS A 70 -35.70 -38.90 -21.80
C LYS A 70 -35.74 -38.41 -23.26
N LEU A 71 -34.63 -38.45 -24.00
CA LEU A 71 -34.50 -37.76 -25.30
C LEU A 71 -34.25 -38.70 -26.50
N ILE A 72 -34.18 -40.01 -26.32
CA ILE A 72 -33.57 -40.96 -27.29
C ILE A 72 -34.59 -41.74 -28.14
N ASN A 73 -35.89 -41.46 -28.02
CA ASN A 73 -36.92 -42.07 -28.88
C ASN A 73 -36.99 -41.47 -30.30
N LEU A 74 -35.85 -41.25 -30.98
CA LEU A 74 -35.83 -40.96 -32.42
C LEU A 74 -34.97 -41.96 -33.21
N PRO A 75 -35.45 -42.49 -34.34
CA PRO A 75 -34.80 -43.57 -35.07
C PRO A 75 -33.67 -43.02 -35.96
N PHE A 76 -32.54 -42.64 -35.36
CA PHE A 76 -31.35 -42.19 -36.08
C PHE A 76 -30.36 -43.34 -36.29
N GLY A 77 -30.62 -44.18 -37.31
CA GLY A 77 -29.79 -45.22 -37.94
C GLY A 77 -28.34 -45.49 -37.45
N GLY A 78 -28.13 -45.77 -36.17
CA GLY A 78 -26.82 -46.12 -35.59
C GLY A 78 -25.78 -44.99 -35.54
N LYS A 79 -26.12 -43.78 -36.00
CA LYS A 79 -25.34 -42.55 -35.84
C LYS A 79 -26.25 -41.52 -35.20
N THR A 80 -26.17 -41.38 -33.90
CA THR A 80 -26.85 -40.29 -33.23
C THR A 80 -25.96 -39.05 -33.24
N PRO A 81 -26.41 -37.94 -33.85
CA PRO A 81 -25.69 -36.69 -33.86
C PRO A 81 -25.99 -35.96 -32.54
N PHE A 82 -25.34 -36.38 -31.45
CA PHE A 82 -25.38 -35.56 -30.24
C PHE A 82 -24.06 -34.81 -30.15
N SER A 83 -24.13 -33.48 -30.33
CA SER A 83 -23.04 -32.62 -29.88
C SER A 83 -23.03 -32.69 -28.35
N ALA A 84 -21.95 -33.21 -27.78
CA ALA A 84 -21.76 -33.35 -26.36
C ALA A 84 -20.31 -33.01 -26.02
N GLU A 85 -20.13 -32.31 -24.91
CA GLU A 85 -18.84 -31.76 -24.52
C GLU A 85 -18.34 -32.47 -23.27
N VAL A 86 -17.05 -32.80 -23.25
CA VAL A 86 -16.38 -33.38 -22.08
C VAL A 86 -15.35 -32.39 -21.58
N TYR A 87 -15.43 -32.09 -20.29
CA TYR A 87 -14.49 -31.23 -19.60
C TYR A 87 -13.71 -32.06 -18.60
N PHE A 88 -12.39 -32.04 -18.68
CA PHE A 88 -11.53 -32.66 -17.67
C PHE A 88 -11.13 -31.63 -16.64
N LEU A 89 -11.24 -31.98 -15.36
CA LEU A 89 -10.90 -31.11 -14.22
C LEU A 89 -9.79 -31.74 -13.40
N ASN A 90 -8.91 -30.90 -12.86
CA ASN A 90 -7.86 -31.29 -11.96
C ASN A 90 -8.38 -31.28 -10.51
N THR A 91 -8.43 -32.44 -9.87
CA THR A 91 -8.88 -32.60 -8.47
C THR A 91 -7.73 -32.77 -7.49
N THR A 92 -6.49 -32.71 -7.97
CA THR A 92 -5.30 -32.72 -7.11
C THR A 92 -5.21 -31.44 -6.28
N THR A 93 -4.57 -31.53 -5.11
CA THR A 93 -4.34 -30.36 -4.27
C THR A 93 -3.18 -29.53 -4.80
N LYS A 94 -3.45 -28.26 -5.12
CA LYS A 94 -2.45 -27.27 -5.51
C LYS A 94 -2.03 -26.51 -4.25
N LEU A 95 -0.82 -26.75 -3.76
CA LEU A 95 -0.32 -26.20 -2.48
C LEU A 95 0.44 -24.88 -2.62
N ASP A 96 0.83 -24.50 -3.84
CA ASP A 96 1.78 -23.42 -4.16
C ASP A 96 1.11 -22.17 -4.75
N ILE A 97 -0.05 -21.79 -4.20
CA ILE A 97 -0.75 -20.57 -4.62
C ILE A 97 -0.28 -19.41 -3.73
N ASN A 98 0.64 -18.61 -4.27
CA ASN A 98 1.17 -17.44 -3.57
C ASN A 98 0.16 -16.29 -3.57
N TRP A 99 0.03 -15.58 -2.45
CA TRP A 99 -0.79 -14.39 -2.29
C TRP A 99 0.00 -13.26 -1.60
N GLY A 100 -0.44 -12.02 -1.77
CA GLY A 100 0.15 -10.87 -1.10
C GLY A 100 -0.73 -9.63 -1.17
N THR A 101 -0.57 -8.74 -0.21
CA THR A 101 -1.24 -7.43 -0.20
C THR A 101 -0.81 -6.61 -1.41
N THR A 102 -1.78 -6.14 -2.21
CA THR A 102 -1.55 -5.27 -3.38
C THR A 102 -0.98 -3.91 -3.03
N ASP A 103 -1.40 -3.38 -1.89
CA ASP A 103 -1.09 -2.06 -1.37
C ASP A 103 -0.92 -2.16 0.16
N PRO A 104 -0.11 -1.28 0.76
CA PRO A 104 0.25 -1.38 2.16
C PRO A 104 -0.95 -1.10 3.08
N ILE A 105 -1.06 -1.89 4.15
CA ILE A 105 -1.92 -1.63 5.31
C ILE A 105 -1.33 -0.44 6.06
N GLN A 106 -2.05 0.67 6.07
CA GLN A 106 -1.65 1.85 6.80
C GLN A 106 -2.29 1.83 8.19
N LEU A 107 -1.48 1.83 9.24
CA LEU A 107 -1.96 1.91 10.61
C LEU A 107 -1.01 2.69 11.51
N ILE A 108 -1.49 3.05 12.69
CA ILE A 108 -0.66 3.64 13.74
C ILE A 108 -0.29 2.51 14.69
N ASP A 109 1.02 2.29 14.88
CA ASP A 109 1.51 1.30 15.83
C ASP A 109 1.09 1.69 17.26
N PRO A 110 0.43 0.79 18.02
CA PRO A 110 -0.13 1.12 19.33
C PRO A 110 0.93 1.29 20.43
N LYS A 111 2.17 0.82 20.21
CA LYS A 111 3.27 0.86 21.18
C LYS A 111 4.16 2.08 20.97
N TYR A 112 4.47 2.40 19.72
CA TYR A 112 5.38 3.49 19.35
C TYR A 112 4.67 4.72 18.78
N PHE A 113 3.36 4.65 18.52
CA PHE A 113 2.54 5.75 17.98
C PHE A 113 3.05 6.31 16.64
N VAL A 114 3.72 5.47 15.85
CA VAL A 114 4.20 5.80 14.50
C VAL A 114 3.28 5.25 13.43
N ARG A 115 3.14 5.98 12.33
CA ARG A 115 2.44 5.47 11.14
C ARG A 115 3.32 4.45 10.43
N LEU A 116 2.82 3.23 10.27
CA LEU A 116 3.49 2.14 9.56
C LEU A 116 2.72 1.76 8.30
N ARG A 117 3.48 1.38 7.26
CA ARG A 117 2.97 0.88 5.97
C ARG A 117 3.29 -0.61 5.85
N ILE A 118 2.43 -1.44 6.42
CA ILE A 118 2.66 -2.88 6.52
C ILE A 118 2.26 -3.58 5.23
N ARG A 119 3.03 -4.58 4.81
CA ARG A 119 2.69 -5.53 3.75
C ARG A 119 2.74 -6.94 4.28
N ALA A 120 1.92 -7.81 3.72
CA ALA A 120 1.87 -9.21 4.07
C ALA A 120 1.86 -10.08 2.82
N PHE A 121 2.54 -11.21 2.90
CA PHE A 121 2.53 -12.21 1.84
C PHE A 121 2.61 -13.62 2.41
N GLY A 122 2.24 -14.57 1.58
CA GLY A 122 2.31 -15.95 1.93
C GLY A 122 1.78 -16.87 0.84
N GLN A 123 1.31 -18.02 1.26
CA GLN A 123 0.95 -19.12 0.38
C GLN A 123 -0.32 -19.79 0.88
N MET A 124 -1.11 -20.32 -0.05
CA MET A 124 -2.30 -21.09 0.25
C MET A 124 -2.38 -22.33 -0.62
N GLY A 125 -3.11 -23.31 -0.11
CA GLY A 125 -3.42 -24.55 -0.81
C GLY A 125 -4.90 -24.63 -1.13
N LEU A 126 -5.21 -24.94 -2.38
CA LEU A 126 -6.57 -25.14 -2.86
C LEU A 126 -6.75 -26.55 -3.42
N LYS A 127 -7.93 -27.11 -3.21
CA LYS A 127 -8.38 -28.33 -3.85
C LYS A 127 -9.76 -28.10 -4.45
N LEU A 128 -9.96 -28.51 -5.70
CA LEU A 128 -11.29 -28.53 -6.29
C LEU A 128 -12.08 -29.70 -5.69
N GLN A 129 -13.23 -29.40 -5.08
CA GLN A 129 -14.06 -30.39 -4.38
C GLN A 129 -15.43 -30.56 -5.07
N ASP A 130 -16.13 -29.46 -5.34
CA ASP A 130 -17.38 -29.47 -6.10
C ASP A 130 -17.13 -28.94 -7.51
N TYR A 131 -16.85 -29.86 -8.42
CA TYR A 131 -16.53 -29.54 -9.81
C TYR A 131 -17.77 -29.09 -10.61
N THR A 132 -18.97 -29.53 -10.25
CA THR A 132 -20.20 -29.10 -10.93
C THR A 132 -20.50 -27.65 -10.60
N MET A 133 -20.50 -27.29 -9.31
CA MET A 133 -20.67 -25.91 -8.86
C MET A 133 -19.58 -24.99 -9.43
N PHE A 134 -18.33 -25.43 -9.41
CA PHE A 134 -17.22 -24.70 -10.03
C PHE A 134 -17.45 -24.43 -11.51
N PHE A 135 -17.91 -25.44 -12.26
CA PHE A 135 -18.17 -25.30 -13.68
C PHE A 135 -19.31 -24.32 -13.96
N GLU A 136 -20.44 -24.46 -13.25
CA GLU A 136 -21.64 -23.66 -13.44
C GLU A 136 -21.45 -22.20 -13.05
N GLU A 137 -20.75 -21.93 -11.93
CA GLU A 137 -20.64 -20.57 -11.37
C GLU A 137 -19.41 -19.79 -11.86
N LEU A 138 -18.27 -20.46 -12.13
CA LEU A 138 -17.00 -19.76 -12.44
C LEU A 138 -16.48 -19.94 -13.86
N ILE A 139 -16.73 -21.09 -14.50
CA ILE A 139 -16.12 -21.40 -15.80
C ILE A 139 -17.10 -21.18 -16.95
N GLY A 140 -18.26 -21.82 -16.91
CA GLY A 140 -19.23 -21.82 -17.99
C GLY A 140 -18.70 -22.47 -19.28
N GLY A 141 -19.32 -22.12 -20.41
CA GLY A 141 -18.93 -22.64 -21.72
C GLY A 141 -17.55 -22.14 -22.15
N MET A 142 -16.70 -23.06 -22.62
CA MET A 142 -15.36 -22.77 -23.12
C MET A 142 -15.24 -22.99 -24.63
N ASN A 143 -14.25 -22.36 -25.26
CA ASN A 143 -13.90 -22.64 -26.66
C ASN A 143 -13.27 -24.04 -26.80
N GLN A 144 -13.32 -24.63 -28.00
CA GLN A 144 -12.68 -25.93 -28.24
C GLN A 144 -11.18 -25.87 -27.95
N ASP A 145 -10.66 -26.93 -27.30
CA ASP A 145 -9.26 -27.06 -26.88
C ASP A 145 -8.79 -25.97 -25.91
N ASP A 146 -9.71 -25.27 -25.25
CA ASP A 146 -9.40 -24.25 -24.27
C ASP A 146 -9.03 -24.86 -22.92
N LEU A 147 -8.16 -24.15 -22.19
CA LEU A 147 -7.58 -24.58 -20.93
C LEU A 147 -7.48 -23.42 -19.96
N VAL A 148 -8.09 -23.58 -18.79
CA VAL A 148 -7.97 -22.61 -17.71
C VAL A 148 -6.91 -23.06 -16.72
N LYS A 149 -6.09 -22.11 -16.27
CA LYS A 149 -5.06 -22.31 -15.25
C LYS A 149 -5.49 -21.74 -13.90
N TYR A 150 -4.86 -22.21 -12.82
CA TYR A 150 -5.06 -21.68 -11.47
C TYR A 150 -4.76 -20.17 -11.35
N ASP A 151 -3.93 -19.59 -12.21
CA ASP A 151 -3.65 -18.14 -12.20
C ASP A 151 -4.92 -17.30 -12.39
N LYS A 152 -5.84 -17.75 -13.27
CA LYS A 152 -7.13 -17.08 -13.49
C LYS A 152 -7.99 -17.10 -12.24
N ILE A 153 -7.99 -18.22 -11.51
CA ILE A 153 -8.69 -18.37 -10.23
C ILE A 153 -8.07 -17.46 -9.17
N LYS A 154 -6.74 -17.40 -9.11
CA LYS A 154 -6.01 -16.51 -8.20
C LYS A 154 -6.38 -15.04 -8.43
N GLU A 155 -6.57 -14.62 -9.67
CA GLU A 155 -7.02 -13.25 -9.98
C GLU A 155 -8.42 -12.96 -9.44
N PHE A 156 -9.37 -13.90 -9.58
CA PHE A 156 -10.73 -13.76 -9.07
C PHE A 156 -10.78 -13.55 -7.55
N TYR A 157 -10.00 -14.32 -6.79
CA TYR A 157 -10.00 -14.25 -5.33
C TYR A 157 -9.01 -13.25 -4.74
N ARG A 158 -8.18 -12.61 -5.55
CA ARG A 158 -7.13 -11.69 -5.07
C ARG A 158 -7.72 -10.60 -4.18
N GLY A 159 -8.80 -9.95 -4.63
CA GLY A 159 -9.44 -8.87 -3.87
C GLY A 159 -9.95 -9.34 -2.52
N LEU A 160 -10.63 -10.49 -2.48
CA LEU A 160 -11.18 -11.09 -1.27
C LEU A 160 -10.10 -11.42 -0.24
N ILE A 161 -9.04 -12.13 -0.68
CA ILE A 161 -7.92 -12.50 0.19
C ILE A 161 -7.28 -11.23 0.77
N VAL A 162 -7.00 -10.25 -0.07
CA VAL A 162 -6.37 -8.99 0.36
C VAL A 162 -7.24 -8.30 1.41
N ILE A 163 -8.53 -8.13 1.17
CA ILE A 163 -9.45 -7.46 2.11
C ILE A 163 -9.47 -8.18 3.47
N LYS A 164 -9.62 -9.51 3.47
CA LYS A 164 -9.70 -10.31 4.70
C LYS A 164 -8.38 -10.28 5.48
N VAL A 165 -7.25 -10.49 4.81
CA VAL A 165 -5.92 -10.44 5.44
C VAL A 165 -5.66 -9.06 6.04
N LYS A 166 -5.92 -7.98 5.30
CA LYS A 166 -5.69 -6.61 5.79
C LYS A 166 -6.51 -6.33 7.05
N SER A 167 -7.80 -6.66 7.02
CA SER A 167 -8.72 -6.46 8.14
C SER A 167 -8.27 -7.22 9.38
N ILE A 168 -7.90 -8.50 9.23
CA ILE A 168 -7.45 -9.35 10.33
C ILE A 168 -6.15 -8.80 10.94
N ILE A 169 -5.13 -8.53 10.11
CA ILE A 169 -3.84 -8.00 10.59
C ILE A 169 -4.03 -6.66 11.30
N SER A 170 -4.76 -5.71 10.71
CA SER A 170 -4.97 -4.39 11.32
C SER A 170 -5.76 -4.50 12.62
N THR A 171 -6.79 -5.34 12.65
CA THR A 171 -7.62 -5.52 13.83
C THR A 171 -6.82 -6.14 14.96
N THR A 172 -6.03 -7.19 14.70
CA THR A 172 -5.18 -7.82 15.71
C THR A 172 -4.17 -6.84 16.29
N ILE A 173 -3.49 -6.03 15.46
CA ILE A 173 -2.55 -5.00 15.93
C ILE A 173 -3.25 -4.01 16.87
N ILE A 174 -4.39 -3.47 16.44
CA ILE A 174 -5.07 -2.39 17.15
C ILE A 174 -5.76 -2.90 18.42
N SER A 175 -6.47 -4.04 18.35
CA SER A 175 -7.28 -4.56 19.46
C SER A 175 -6.42 -5.22 20.54
N GLU A 176 -5.40 -5.99 20.16
CA GLU A 176 -4.47 -6.61 21.12
C GLU A 176 -3.37 -5.65 21.57
N LYS A 177 -3.29 -4.45 20.96
CA LYS A 177 -2.27 -3.43 21.23
C LYS A 177 -0.84 -3.96 21.09
N ILE A 178 -0.61 -4.88 20.16
CA ILE A 178 0.72 -5.42 19.84
C ILE A 178 1.42 -4.54 18.81
N SER A 179 2.74 -4.46 18.87
CA SER A 179 3.49 -3.75 17.82
C SER A 179 3.54 -4.58 16.54
N ALA A 180 3.62 -3.90 15.39
CA ALA A 180 3.91 -4.56 14.11
C ALA A 180 5.27 -5.29 14.12
N LEU A 181 6.20 -4.93 15.01
CA LEU A 181 7.46 -5.66 15.22
C LEU A 181 7.27 -7.04 15.87
N GLU A 182 6.22 -7.20 16.66
CA GLU A 182 5.96 -8.39 17.48
C GLU A 182 4.94 -9.32 16.80
N ILE A 183 4.30 -8.86 15.72
CA ILE A 183 3.24 -9.60 15.03
C ILE A 183 3.72 -10.93 14.42
N SER A 184 5.01 -11.06 14.16
CA SER A 184 5.62 -12.30 13.67
C SER A 184 5.34 -13.49 14.60
N THR A 185 5.18 -13.24 15.91
CA THR A 185 4.82 -14.25 16.91
C THR A 185 3.38 -14.77 16.78
N LYS A 186 2.54 -14.07 16.01
CA LYS A 186 1.11 -14.37 15.82
C LYS A 186 0.80 -14.94 14.44
N LEU A 187 1.80 -15.16 13.58
CA LEU A 187 1.59 -15.57 12.18
C LEU A 187 0.75 -16.83 12.06
N GLU A 188 0.99 -17.84 12.90
CA GLU A 188 0.21 -19.08 12.87
C GLU A 188 -1.27 -18.85 13.23
N ALA A 189 -1.53 -18.11 14.31
CA ALA A 189 -2.90 -17.79 14.72
C ALA A 189 -3.63 -16.94 13.67
N LEU A 190 -2.96 -15.94 13.10
CA LEU A 190 -3.48 -15.11 12.02
C LEU A 190 -3.78 -15.93 10.76
N SER A 191 -2.90 -16.88 10.43
CA SER A 191 -3.05 -17.80 9.30
C SER A 191 -4.28 -18.67 9.45
N GLN A 192 -4.46 -19.31 10.61
CA GLN A 192 -5.62 -20.14 10.92
C GLN A 192 -6.92 -19.33 10.92
N HIS A 193 -6.91 -18.15 11.56
CA HIS A 193 -8.08 -17.29 11.59
C HIS A 193 -8.47 -16.80 10.19
N THR A 194 -7.48 -16.42 9.37
CA THR A 194 -7.71 -16.03 7.98
C THR A 194 -8.26 -17.19 7.16
N GLN A 195 -7.70 -18.40 7.31
CA GLN A 195 -8.20 -19.60 6.63
C GLN A 195 -9.69 -19.79 6.88
N LEU A 196 -10.12 -19.76 8.16
CA LEU A 196 -11.52 -19.93 8.54
C LEU A 196 -12.41 -18.87 7.87
N GLN A 197 -11.97 -17.61 7.86
CA GLN A 197 -12.73 -16.49 7.31
C GLN A 197 -12.87 -16.49 5.79
N ILE A 198 -11.93 -17.12 5.06
CA ILE A 198 -12.01 -17.22 3.59
C ILE A 198 -12.65 -18.53 3.14
N THR A 199 -12.59 -19.60 3.94
CA THR A 199 -13.02 -20.95 3.52
C THR A 199 -14.46 -20.95 3.01
N GLU A 200 -15.39 -20.32 3.73
CA GLU A 200 -16.81 -20.24 3.32
C GLU A 200 -16.98 -19.59 1.94
N GLU A 201 -16.19 -18.56 1.62
CA GLU A 201 -16.27 -17.85 0.35
C GLU A 201 -15.70 -18.66 -0.82
N PHE A 202 -14.71 -19.52 -0.57
CA PHE A 202 -14.17 -20.43 -1.59
C PHE A 202 -15.10 -21.63 -1.82
N GLU A 203 -15.75 -22.13 -0.77
CA GLU A 203 -16.67 -23.27 -0.86
C GLU A 203 -17.89 -22.97 -1.72
N LYS A 204 -18.39 -21.72 -1.73
CA LYS A 204 -19.48 -21.24 -2.61
C LYS A 204 -19.23 -21.44 -4.11
N TYR A 205 -17.98 -21.68 -4.50
CA TYR A 205 -17.59 -21.90 -5.89
C TYR A 205 -16.86 -23.23 -6.07
N GLY A 206 -17.02 -24.16 -5.13
CA GLY A 206 -16.52 -25.53 -5.21
C GLY A 206 -15.07 -25.75 -4.81
N PHE A 207 -14.40 -24.75 -4.23
CA PHE A 207 -13.04 -24.89 -3.72
C PHE A 207 -13.00 -25.18 -2.23
N LYS A 208 -12.12 -26.12 -1.85
CA LYS A 208 -11.68 -26.30 -0.47
C LYS A 208 -10.34 -25.61 -0.24
N VAL A 209 -10.29 -24.75 0.78
CA VAL A 209 -9.02 -24.19 1.27
C VAL A 209 -8.35 -25.21 2.19
N VAL A 210 -7.27 -25.83 1.69
CA VAL A 210 -6.56 -26.89 2.42
C VAL A 210 -5.69 -26.31 3.52
N ASN A 211 -4.96 -25.25 3.20
CA ASN A 211 -4.17 -24.49 4.16
C ASN A 211 -4.04 -23.04 3.68
N PHE A 212 -3.76 -22.16 4.63
CA PHE A 212 -3.44 -20.77 4.36
C PHE A 212 -2.34 -20.35 5.33
N TYR A 213 -1.26 -19.77 4.82
CA TYR A 213 -0.12 -19.35 5.61
C TYR A 213 0.24 -17.90 5.28
N ILE A 214 0.36 -17.09 6.31
CA ILE A 214 1.04 -15.80 6.28
C ILE A 214 2.52 -16.08 6.59
N GLN A 215 3.38 -15.96 5.57
CA GLN A 215 4.80 -16.26 5.71
C GLN A 215 5.55 -15.09 6.35
N SER A 216 5.15 -13.87 6.02
CA SER A 216 5.83 -12.67 6.52
C SER A 216 4.90 -11.47 6.50
N ILE A 217 5.10 -10.62 7.50
CA ILE A 217 4.53 -9.29 7.63
C ILE A 217 5.71 -8.33 7.78
N ASN A 218 5.88 -7.40 6.84
CA ASN A 218 7.01 -6.48 6.81
C ASN A 218 6.56 -5.05 6.51
N PHE A 219 7.47 -4.09 6.60
CA PHE A 219 7.23 -2.68 6.29
C PHE A 219 8.53 -2.03 5.80
N PRO A 220 8.48 -0.88 5.11
CA PRO A 220 9.67 -0.22 4.56
C PRO A 220 10.70 0.16 5.63
N ASP A 221 11.98 0.18 5.25
CA ASP A 221 13.10 0.55 6.13
C ASP A 221 12.93 1.96 6.71
N GLU A 222 12.40 2.91 5.93
CA GLU A 222 12.07 4.27 6.41
C GLU A 222 11.14 4.28 7.64
N ASP A 223 10.20 3.33 7.71
CA ASP A 223 9.27 3.23 8.84
C ASP A 223 9.95 2.49 10.02
N PHE A 224 10.87 1.58 9.74
CA PHE A 224 11.72 0.93 10.74
C PHE A 224 12.71 1.88 11.41
N GLU A 225 13.35 2.77 10.65
CA GLU A 225 14.27 3.79 11.16
C GLU A 225 13.59 4.74 12.16
N LYS A 226 12.33 5.12 11.91
CA LYS A 226 11.54 5.95 12.85
C LYS A 226 11.35 5.24 14.18
N ILE A 227 11.09 3.93 14.16
CA ILE A 227 10.97 3.14 15.38
C ILE A 227 12.32 3.07 16.09
N ASN A 228 13.42 2.79 15.37
CA ASN A 228 14.75 2.72 15.96
C ASN A 228 15.13 4.03 16.64
N LYS A 229 14.86 5.18 16.01
CA LYS A 229 15.09 6.49 16.63
C LYS A 229 14.31 6.66 17.94
N ILE A 230 13.04 6.27 17.97
CA ILE A 230 12.23 6.31 19.21
C ILE A 230 12.79 5.38 20.28
N LEU A 231 13.27 4.20 19.89
CA LEU A 231 13.88 3.24 20.80
C LEU A 231 15.21 3.75 21.36
N GLU A 232 16.06 4.34 20.52
CA GLU A 232 17.31 4.98 20.90
C GLU A 232 17.07 6.15 21.86
N ASP A 233 16.16 7.07 21.50
CA ASP A 233 15.80 8.21 22.34
C ASP A 233 15.25 7.75 23.71
N LYS A 234 14.43 6.70 23.71
CA LYS A 234 13.88 6.12 24.94
C LYS A 234 14.95 5.45 25.78
N ALA A 235 15.85 4.67 25.18
CA ALA A 235 16.94 4.01 25.87
C ALA A 235 17.91 5.04 26.48
N ALA A 236 18.28 6.08 25.71
CA ALA A 236 19.09 7.19 26.19
C ALA A 236 18.42 7.87 27.40
N PHE A 237 17.12 8.13 27.32
CA PHE A 237 16.36 8.74 28.42
C PHE A 237 16.26 7.85 29.67
N GLU A 238 16.12 6.53 29.50
CA GLU A 238 16.08 5.56 30.61
C GLU A 238 17.45 5.45 31.30
N LEU A 239 18.55 5.43 30.54
CA LEU A 239 19.91 5.41 31.06
C LEU A 239 20.26 6.66 31.90
N MET A 240 19.59 7.80 31.66
CA MET A 240 19.83 9.05 32.41
C MET A 240 19.33 9.01 33.87
N GLY A 241 18.63 7.96 34.32
CA GLY A 241 18.28 7.75 35.73
C GLY A 241 17.30 8.79 36.30
N ASP A 242 17.40 9.16 37.59
CA ASP A 242 16.48 10.12 38.24
C ASP A 242 16.63 11.58 37.78
N ASN A 243 17.73 11.90 37.07
CA ASN A 243 18.04 13.27 36.64
C ASN A 243 17.55 13.59 35.21
N ARG A 244 16.52 12.87 34.73
CA ARG A 244 16.05 12.88 33.32
C ARG A 244 15.85 14.26 32.72
N TYR A 245 15.25 15.18 33.48
CA TYR A 245 14.91 16.51 33.00
C TYR A 245 16.15 17.43 32.93
N SER A 246 17.01 17.41 33.95
CA SER A 246 18.22 18.23 33.98
C SER A 246 19.23 17.75 32.93
N THR A 247 19.37 16.44 32.77
CA THR A 247 20.26 15.83 31.79
C THR A 247 19.75 16.06 30.35
N LYS A 248 18.47 15.82 30.04
CA LYS A 248 17.92 16.11 28.69
C LYS A 248 18.08 17.60 28.33
N ARG A 249 17.78 18.51 29.26
CA ARG A 249 17.95 19.94 29.05
C ARG A 249 19.41 20.33 28.83
N SER A 250 20.35 19.66 29.52
CA SER A 250 21.77 19.88 29.27
C SER A 250 22.19 19.42 27.87
N PHE A 251 21.69 18.28 27.38
CA PHE A 251 21.94 17.81 26.02
C PHE A 251 21.36 18.77 24.96
N ASP A 252 20.13 19.25 25.13
CA ASP A 252 19.52 20.24 24.21
C ASP A 252 20.37 21.52 24.15
N VAL A 253 20.94 21.96 25.29
CA VAL A 253 21.85 23.11 25.37
C VAL A 253 23.20 22.82 24.70
N TYR A 254 23.77 21.62 24.90
CA TYR A 254 25.03 21.21 24.27
C TYR A 254 24.89 21.06 22.74
N GLU A 255 23.81 20.45 22.25
CA GLU A 255 23.54 20.31 20.82
C GLU A 255 23.26 21.68 20.17
N GLY A 256 22.52 22.54 20.86
CA GLY A 256 22.33 23.94 20.45
C GLY A 256 23.63 24.76 20.43
N ALA A 257 24.59 24.47 21.31
CA ALA A 257 25.91 25.10 21.32
C ALA A 257 26.85 24.53 20.24
N ALA A 258 26.82 23.22 20.00
CA ALA A 258 27.64 22.54 18.98
C ALA A 258 27.22 22.91 17.54
N ASN A 259 25.91 23.07 17.31
CA ASN A 259 25.38 23.55 16.02
C ASN A 259 25.59 25.07 15.81
N ASN A 260 26.01 25.81 16.85
CA ASN A 260 26.40 27.22 16.78
C ASN A 260 27.92 27.37 16.66
N GLN A 261 28.48 27.07 15.48
CA GLN A 261 29.92 27.16 15.21
C GLN A 261 30.52 28.58 15.33
N ASN A 262 29.69 29.62 15.37
CA ASN A 262 30.11 31.03 15.35
C ASN A 262 29.85 31.78 16.68
N GLY A 263 29.47 31.08 17.75
CA GLY A 263 29.14 31.68 19.05
C GLY A 263 30.14 31.31 20.13
N VAL A 264 30.44 32.26 21.02
CA VAL A 264 31.31 32.12 22.20
C VAL A 264 30.98 30.88 23.06
N ALA A 265 29.74 30.39 23.00
CA ALA A 265 29.30 29.14 23.65
C ALA A 265 29.98 27.86 23.14
N GLY A 266 30.35 27.79 21.84
CA GLY A 266 31.09 26.64 21.29
C GLY A 266 32.52 26.52 21.85
N ALA A 267 33.13 27.66 22.22
CA ALA A 267 34.45 27.68 22.85
C ALA A 267 34.40 27.26 24.34
N PHE A 268 33.29 27.51 25.03
CA PHE A 268 33.08 27.05 26.40
C PHE A 268 32.69 25.56 26.50
N ALA A 269 32.05 25.00 25.46
CA ALA A 269 31.64 23.60 25.45
C ALA A 269 32.75 22.63 24.98
N ALA A 270 33.67 23.07 24.09
CA ALA A 270 34.74 22.22 23.57
C ALA A 270 35.92 22.03 24.54
N GLY A 271 36.12 22.94 25.48
CA GLY A 271 37.11 22.80 26.55
C GLY A 271 36.41 22.34 27.83
N GLY A 272 36.47 21.04 28.16
CA GLY A 272 35.90 20.42 29.36
C GLY A 272 36.47 20.93 30.70
N LEU A 273 36.53 22.25 30.88
CA LEU A 273 37.02 22.95 32.06
C LEU A 273 35.81 23.37 32.87
N GLY A 274 35.35 22.42 33.69
CA GLY A 274 34.34 22.67 34.70
C GLY A 274 34.74 23.82 35.62
N PHE A 275 33.78 24.69 35.90
CA PHE A 275 33.47 25.40 37.17
C PHE A 275 34.58 26.08 38.02
N GLY A 276 35.87 25.97 37.70
CA GLY A 276 36.99 26.39 38.56
C GLY A 276 37.71 27.66 38.11
N THR A 277 37.59 28.08 36.85
CA THR A 277 38.45 29.15 36.30
C THR A 277 37.81 30.54 36.32
N ALA A 278 36.59 30.68 36.86
CA ALA A 278 35.84 31.94 36.85
C ALA A 278 36.30 32.97 37.91
N MET A 279 37.21 32.62 38.84
CA MET A 279 37.66 33.54 39.90
C MET A 279 38.99 34.27 39.65
N SER A 280 39.70 34.02 38.55
CA SER A 280 41.03 34.63 38.32
C SER A 280 41.09 35.72 37.25
N ILE A 281 39.96 36.16 36.68
CA ILE A 281 39.93 37.23 35.65
C ILE A 281 39.17 38.47 36.17
N ASN A 282 39.45 38.87 37.41
CA ASN A 282 38.86 40.06 38.03
C ASN A 282 39.76 41.31 37.99
N ASN A 283 40.82 41.36 37.15
CA ASN A 283 41.69 42.54 37.16
C ASN A 283 42.33 42.90 35.82
N GLY A 284 41.52 43.15 34.81
CA GLY A 284 42.00 43.86 33.63
C GLY A 284 41.13 43.71 32.40
N MET A 285 40.07 44.52 32.29
CA MET A 285 39.60 44.97 30.98
C MET A 285 38.64 46.17 31.12
N ASN A 286 39.15 47.29 31.62
CA ASN A 286 38.52 48.59 31.47
C ASN A 286 39.14 49.28 30.25
N SER A 287 38.61 49.02 29.05
CA SER A 287 38.65 49.91 27.88
C SER A 287 38.35 49.11 26.59
N THR A 288 37.10 49.12 26.12
CA THR A 288 36.77 49.38 24.71
C THR A 288 35.25 49.36 24.51
N LEU A 289 34.71 50.56 24.27
CA LEU A 289 33.36 50.79 23.77
C LEU A 289 33.15 50.10 22.42
N GLY A 290 32.00 49.47 22.26
CA GLY A 290 31.39 49.15 20.97
C GLY A 290 29.86 49.09 21.17
N GLY A 291 29.19 50.18 20.81
CA GLY A 291 27.76 50.37 21.05
C GLY A 291 26.90 49.28 20.40
N ALA A 292 26.31 48.42 21.24
CA ALA A 292 25.22 47.54 20.84
C ALA A 292 23.90 48.27 21.10
N SER A 293 23.10 48.48 20.06
CA SER A 293 21.74 48.97 20.18
C SER A 293 20.85 47.89 20.83
N VAL A 294 20.21 48.23 21.94
CA VAL A 294 19.45 47.31 22.80
C VAL A 294 17.98 47.75 22.85
N LYS A 295 17.04 46.80 22.80
CA LYS A 295 15.60 47.06 22.99
C LYS A 295 15.17 46.70 24.39
N ILE A 296 14.33 47.53 24.99
CA ILE A 296 13.84 47.34 26.36
C ILE A 296 12.49 46.64 26.32
N CYS A 297 12.35 45.55 27.08
CA CYS A 297 11.09 44.81 27.17
C CYS A 297 10.01 45.66 27.85
N PRO A 298 8.79 45.80 27.28
CA PRO A 298 7.72 46.60 27.88
C PRO A 298 7.10 45.95 29.13
N ALA A 299 7.21 44.62 29.28
CA ALA A 299 6.60 43.88 30.38
C ALA A 299 7.49 43.77 31.63
N CYS A 300 8.81 43.60 31.44
CA CYS A 300 9.75 43.42 32.57
C CYS A 300 10.94 44.38 32.55
N HIS A 301 11.00 45.30 31.59
CA HIS A 301 12.07 46.30 31.43
C HIS A 301 13.49 45.73 31.24
N ALA A 302 13.62 44.43 30.99
CA ALA A 302 14.90 43.81 30.66
C ALA A 302 15.45 44.33 29.33
N GLN A 303 16.78 44.47 29.27
CA GLN A 303 17.53 44.86 28.09
C GLN A 303 17.79 43.65 27.19
N ASN A 304 17.23 43.65 25.99
CA ASN A 304 17.30 42.55 25.05
C ASN A 304 17.97 42.99 23.74
N SER A 305 18.74 42.11 23.11
CA SER A 305 19.38 42.42 21.82
C SER A 305 18.34 42.71 20.74
N ILE A 306 18.60 43.67 19.85
CA ILE A 306 17.63 44.12 18.84
C ILE A 306 17.12 42.98 17.92
N LYS A 307 17.94 41.94 17.73
CA LYS A 307 17.65 40.75 16.91
C LYS A 307 16.74 39.70 17.58
N THR A 308 16.46 39.82 18.87
CA THR A 308 15.70 38.79 19.63
C THR A 308 14.19 38.99 19.47
N ASN A 309 13.45 37.98 19.01
CA ASN A 309 12.00 38.12 18.79
C ASN A 309 11.17 38.01 20.08
N PHE A 310 11.79 37.59 21.17
CA PHE A 310 11.17 37.34 22.46
C PHE A 310 12.12 37.81 23.56
N CYS A 311 11.57 38.24 24.69
CA CYS A 311 12.35 38.65 25.85
C CYS A 311 13.02 37.43 26.48
N SER A 312 14.33 37.49 26.66
CA SER A 312 15.12 36.40 27.23
C SER A 312 14.84 36.14 28.72
N GLU A 313 14.24 37.10 29.41
CA GLU A 313 13.89 37.00 30.84
C GLU A 313 12.45 36.53 31.04
N CYS A 314 11.47 37.25 30.49
CA CYS A 314 10.05 36.96 30.76
C CYS A 314 9.31 36.22 29.62
N GLY A 315 9.95 36.01 28.48
CA GLY A 315 9.33 35.35 27.32
C GLY A 315 8.36 36.20 26.50
N GLU A 316 8.12 37.46 26.89
CA GLU A 316 7.23 38.38 26.16
C GLU A 316 7.70 38.63 24.73
N VAL A 317 6.80 38.68 23.76
CA VAL A 317 7.17 38.84 22.35
C VAL A 317 7.66 40.27 22.10
N LEU A 318 8.92 40.42 21.69
CA LEU A 318 9.58 41.71 21.43
C LEU A 318 9.65 42.06 19.94
N LYS A 319 8.85 41.40 19.10
CA LYS A 319 8.72 41.76 17.69
C LYS A 319 8.02 43.11 17.59
N GLU A 320 8.68 44.10 17.00
CA GLU A 320 7.94 45.06 16.19
C GLU A 320 7.19 44.24 15.14
N LYS A 321 5.87 44.49 15.00
CA LYS A 321 5.05 43.84 13.98
C LYS A 321 5.76 44.02 12.63
N VAL A 322 6.44 42.99 12.14
CA VAL A 322 6.90 42.95 10.76
C VAL A 322 5.62 42.96 9.95
N GLN A 323 5.30 44.13 9.38
CA GLN A 323 4.17 44.29 8.50
C GLN A 323 4.38 43.28 7.37
N GLU A 324 3.51 42.28 7.33
CA GLU A 324 3.47 41.34 6.22
C GLU A 324 3.26 42.18 4.96
N GLU A 325 4.29 42.27 4.11
CA GLU A 325 4.22 43.05 2.88
C GLU A 325 3.17 42.42 1.96
N MET A 326 1.99 43.03 1.98
CA MET A 326 0.88 42.74 1.10
C MET A 326 1.12 43.47 -0.22
N ILE A 327 1.15 42.73 -1.33
CA ILE A 327 1.16 43.30 -2.68
C ILE A 327 -0.26 43.22 -3.26
N GLN A 328 -0.58 44.08 -4.23
CA GLN A 328 -1.84 44.00 -4.96
C GLN A 328 -1.68 43.02 -6.13
N CYS A 329 -2.58 42.06 -6.27
CA CYS A 329 -2.61 41.19 -7.42
C CYS A 329 -2.82 42.03 -8.70
N PRO A 330 -1.94 41.96 -9.70
CA PRO A 330 -2.08 42.78 -10.90
C PRO A 330 -3.32 42.47 -11.76
N ALA A 331 -3.90 41.27 -11.61
CA ALA A 331 -5.05 40.84 -12.41
C ALA A 331 -6.41 41.17 -11.77
N CYS A 332 -6.53 41.05 -10.43
CA CYS A 332 -7.80 41.26 -9.72
C CYS A 332 -7.74 42.36 -8.66
N ASN A 333 -6.58 42.98 -8.46
CA ASN A 333 -6.35 44.10 -7.53
C ASN A 333 -6.72 43.79 -6.07
N LYS A 334 -6.64 42.52 -5.67
CA LYS A 334 -6.80 42.08 -4.27
C LYS A 334 -5.44 41.97 -3.58
N SER A 335 -5.40 42.32 -2.30
CA SER A 335 -4.22 42.20 -1.45
C SER A 335 -3.84 40.73 -1.25
N ILE A 336 -2.59 40.40 -1.57
CA ILE A 336 -2.03 39.06 -1.43
C ILE A 336 -0.64 39.16 -0.78
N HIS A 337 -0.20 38.09 -0.12
CA HIS A 337 1.15 38.05 0.43
C HIS A 337 2.20 38.07 -0.70
N SER A 338 3.28 38.83 -0.50
CA SER A 338 4.39 38.98 -1.47
C SER A 338 5.10 37.68 -1.86
N LYS A 339 4.93 36.59 -1.09
CA LYS A 339 5.54 35.27 -1.35
C LYS A 339 4.61 34.27 -2.04
N SER A 340 3.38 34.66 -2.38
CA SER A 340 2.42 33.77 -3.04
C SER A 340 2.82 33.53 -4.50
N LYS A 341 2.90 32.26 -4.93
CA LYS A 341 3.19 31.88 -6.31
C LYS A 341 1.98 32.06 -7.24
N TYR A 342 0.77 31.91 -6.70
CA TYR A 342 -0.50 32.13 -7.40
C TYR A 342 -1.39 33.03 -6.55
N CYS A 343 -2.21 33.86 -7.19
CA CYS A 343 -3.24 34.62 -6.51
C CYS A 343 -4.34 33.67 -6.01
N PRO A 344 -4.61 33.57 -4.69
CA PRO A 344 -5.62 32.67 -4.15
C PRO A 344 -7.05 33.05 -4.54
N GLU A 345 -7.27 34.27 -5.01
CA GLU A 345 -8.60 34.80 -5.32
C GLU A 345 -8.98 34.67 -6.80
N CYS A 346 -8.00 34.70 -7.72
CA CYS A 346 -8.27 34.64 -9.16
C CYS A 346 -7.42 33.62 -9.92
N GLY A 347 -6.50 32.91 -9.25
CA GLY A 347 -5.65 31.89 -9.86
C GLY A 347 -4.49 32.42 -10.71
N PHE A 348 -4.30 33.74 -10.80
CA PHE A 348 -3.23 34.35 -11.60
C PHE A 348 -1.83 33.92 -11.12
N ASP A 349 -0.99 33.43 -12.04
CA ASP A 349 0.39 33.03 -11.74
C ASP A 349 1.29 34.27 -11.60
N LEU A 350 1.82 34.46 -10.41
CA LEU A 350 2.67 35.59 -10.03
C LEU A 350 4.14 35.30 -10.38
N GLY A 351 4.49 34.05 -10.68
CA GLY A 351 5.86 33.62 -11.00
C GLY A 351 6.27 33.78 -12.46
N SER A 352 5.35 34.13 -13.37
CA SER A 352 5.58 34.07 -14.82
C SER A 352 5.15 35.33 -15.59
N LEU A 353 5.35 36.53 -15.03
CA LEU A 353 5.19 37.74 -15.83
C LEU A 353 6.36 37.88 -16.80
N ILE A 354 6.08 37.74 -18.09
CA ILE A 354 7.04 37.89 -19.19
C ILE A 354 6.51 38.97 -20.12
N CYS A 355 7.34 39.97 -20.44
CA CYS A 355 7.02 41.01 -21.41
C CYS A 355 6.99 40.42 -22.83
N GLU A 356 6.29 41.07 -23.76
CA GLU A 356 6.30 40.69 -25.20
C GLU A 356 7.72 40.63 -25.81
N CYS A 357 8.69 41.35 -25.24
CA CYS A 357 10.10 41.27 -25.66
C CYS A 357 10.86 40.08 -25.08
N GLY A 358 10.22 39.22 -24.27
CA GLY A 358 10.81 38.05 -23.64
C GLY A 358 11.44 38.29 -22.27
N TYR A 359 11.46 39.53 -21.76
CA TYR A 359 12.04 39.85 -20.44
C TYR A 359 11.11 39.49 -19.28
N LYS A 360 11.64 38.88 -18.22
CA LYS A 360 10.88 38.56 -16.99
C LYS A 360 10.66 39.82 -16.18
N LEU A 361 9.41 40.12 -15.87
CA LEU A 361 8.98 41.35 -15.22
C LEU A 361 8.76 41.12 -13.73
N ASP A 362 9.17 42.10 -12.91
CA ASP A 362 8.84 42.13 -11.49
C ASP A 362 7.35 42.43 -11.27
N LEU A 363 6.79 41.92 -10.17
CA LEU A 363 5.36 41.93 -9.85
C LEU A 363 4.68 43.30 -9.85
N ASN A 364 5.43 44.40 -9.72
CA ASN A 364 4.92 45.78 -9.69
C ASN A 364 5.39 46.64 -10.89
N SER A 365 5.99 46.04 -11.92
CA SER A 365 6.52 46.79 -13.05
C SER A 365 5.39 47.29 -13.98
N LYS A 366 5.19 48.62 -14.04
CA LYS A 366 4.23 49.27 -14.95
C LYS A 366 4.75 49.35 -16.39
N PHE A 367 6.07 49.32 -16.54
CA PHE A 367 6.78 49.38 -17.82
C PHE A 367 7.92 48.37 -17.79
N CYS A 368 8.21 47.76 -18.94
CA CYS A 368 9.34 46.86 -19.08
C CYS A 368 10.66 47.66 -19.04
N PRO A 369 11.62 47.31 -18.17
CA PRO A 369 12.89 48.02 -18.08
C PRO A 369 13.78 47.84 -19.32
N GLU A 370 13.57 46.76 -20.10
CA GLU A 370 14.33 46.47 -21.32
C GLU A 370 13.77 47.15 -22.57
N CYS A 371 12.44 47.11 -22.78
CA CYS A 371 11.84 47.60 -24.03
C CYS A 371 10.97 48.86 -23.87
N GLY A 372 10.79 49.36 -22.64
CA GLY A 372 10.02 50.58 -22.35
C GLY A 372 8.50 50.47 -22.56
N LYS A 373 7.99 49.35 -23.09
CA LYS A 373 6.56 49.14 -23.31
C LYS A 373 5.81 49.00 -21.98
N LYS A 374 4.58 49.52 -21.94
CA LYS A 374 3.66 49.36 -20.81
C LYS A 374 3.25 47.90 -20.66
N VAL A 375 3.27 47.40 -19.44
CA VAL A 375 2.88 46.01 -19.14
C VAL A 375 1.36 45.91 -19.16
N ASN A 376 0.79 45.20 -20.14
CA ASN A 376 -0.64 44.89 -20.22
C ASN A 376 -0.88 43.47 -19.71
N ILE A 377 -1.55 43.36 -18.57
CA ILE A 377 -1.83 42.07 -17.92
C ILE A 377 -3.24 41.69 -18.33
N HIS A 378 -3.36 40.81 -19.34
CA HIS A 378 -4.66 40.35 -19.82
C HIS A 378 -5.29 39.41 -18.78
N ARG A 379 -6.49 39.76 -18.34
CA ARG A 379 -7.37 38.90 -17.53
C ARG A 379 -7.74 37.71 -18.41
N SER A 380 -7.38 36.50 -18.01
CA SER A 380 -7.87 35.28 -18.64
C SER A 380 -9.36 35.13 -18.33
N GLU A 381 -10.20 35.81 -19.10
CA GLU A 381 -11.63 35.53 -19.16
C GLU A 381 -11.87 34.43 -20.20
N GLU A 382 -12.64 33.43 -19.77
CA GLU A 382 -13.36 32.43 -20.57
C GLU A 382 -12.53 31.34 -21.30
N ILE A 383 -12.49 30.15 -20.68
CA ILE A 383 -12.81 28.87 -21.35
C ILE A 383 -13.76 28.10 -20.43
#